data_AF-A0A7R9JBZ0-F1
#
_entry.id   AF-A0A7R9JBZ0-F1
#
_cell.length_a   1.000
_cell.length_b   1.000
_cell.length_c   1.000
_cell.angle_alpha   90.00
_cell.angle_beta   90.00
_cell.angle_gamma   90.00
#
_symmetry.space_group_name_H-M   'P 1'
#
loop_
_entity.id
_entity.type
_entity.pdbx_description
1 polymer ?
#
loop_
_entity_poly.entity_id
_entity_poly.type
_entity_poly.pdbx_seq_one_letter_code
_entity_poly.pdbx_strand_id
1 'polypeptide(L)'
;MSRAASVLTAGARGFLVRRLMKTERIQSLIETMKDTVKCAIELQAECNNSQTITQADVDLHHRLQLQLDAAILEFHDVFFTLSVCERMNIISTDREKLTHRLLRTNSVRAPLSAATQKSLQRKLNQGPHSASYLPSCRSSNSRNYVKAWVQEEKRTRTNSLCSAPVSARECRMREMARHSFPQSMHPSHMRRSASIESTRKPWR
;
A
#
# COMPACT_ATOMS: atom_id res chain seq x y z
N MET A 1 38.15 16.21 3.57
CA MET A 1 37.08 15.36 4.11
C MET A 1 35.65 15.77 3.69
N SER A 2 35.42 16.98 3.16
CA SER A 2 34.08 17.48 2.80
C SER A 2 33.44 16.81 1.58
N ARG A 3 34.20 16.47 0.53
CA ARG A 3 33.65 15.95 -0.73
C ARG A 3 32.90 14.62 -0.57
N ALA A 4 33.45 13.69 0.21
CA ALA A 4 32.81 12.39 0.46
C ALA A 4 31.49 12.55 1.22
N ALA A 5 31.46 13.39 2.26
CA ALA A 5 30.25 13.68 3.02
C ALA A 5 29.16 14.36 2.16
N SER A 6 29.55 15.29 1.28
CA SER A 6 28.60 15.94 0.36
C SER A 6 27.99 14.96 -0.64
N VAL A 7 28.77 14.03 -1.18
CA VAL A 7 28.27 12.98 -2.09
C VAL A 7 27.29 12.06 -1.38
N LEU A 8 27.61 11.63 -0.15
CA LEU A 8 26.74 10.77 0.64
C LEU A 8 25.41 11.45 0.99
N THR A 9 25.46 12.71 1.45
CA THR A 9 24.25 13.47 1.80
C THR A 9 23.39 13.78 0.58
N ALA A 10 23.99 14.09 -0.57
CA ALA A 10 23.28 14.26 -1.83
C ALA A 10 22.60 12.95 -2.28
N GLY A 11 23.31 11.83 -2.17
CA GLY A 11 22.76 10.49 -2.45
C GLY A 11 21.58 10.15 -1.56
N ALA A 12 21.71 10.40 -0.26
CA ALA A 12 20.66 10.13 0.73
C ALA A 12 19.41 11.00 0.52
N ARG A 13 19.57 12.32 0.31
CA ARG A 13 18.47 13.24 0.00
C ARG A 13 17.77 12.85 -1.30
N GLY A 14 18.55 12.55 -2.35
CA GLY A 14 18.00 12.13 -3.62
C GLY A 14 17.25 10.79 -3.53
N PHE A 15 17.76 9.84 -2.74
CA PHE A 15 17.06 8.58 -2.49
C PHE A 15 15.72 8.82 -1.80
N LEU A 16 15.69 9.65 -0.74
CA LEU A 16 14.48 9.94 0.02
C LEU A 16 13.39 10.56 -0.87
N VAL A 17 13.74 11.57 -1.67
CA VAL A 17 12.79 12.23 -2.58
C VAL A 17 12.25 11.25 -3.62
N ARG A 18 13.13 10.51 -4.31
CA ARG A 18 12.69 9.52 -5.32
C ARG A 18 11.81 8.43 -4.70
N ARG A 19 12.12 8.01 -3.47
CA ARG A 19 11.35 6.99 -2.76
C ARG A 19 9.98 7.51 -2.32
N LEU A 20 9.91 8.72 -1.77
CA LEU A 20 8.66 9.39 -1.40
C LEU A 20 7.75 9.61 -2.60
N MET A 21 8.31 10.07 -3.72
CA MET A 21 7.56 10.28 -4.96
C MET A 21 6.86 9.01 -5.44
N LYS A 22 7.43 7.82 -5.17
CA LYS A 22 6.82 6.55 -5.55
C LYS A 22 5.69 6.13 -4.61
N THR A 23 5.61 6.62 -3.37
CA THR A 23 4.61 6.17 -2.40
C THR A 23 3.18 6.38 -2.90
N GLU A 24 2.27 5.49 -2.50
CA GLU A 24 0.86 5.57 -2.91
C GLU A 24 0.25 6.93 -2.57
N ARG A 25 0.55 7.50 -1.40
CA ARG A 25 0.05 8.81 -0.96
C ARG A 25 0.38 9.90 -1.99
N ILE A 26 1.65 10.01 -2.39
CA ILE A 26 2.09 11.04 -3.33
C ILE A 26 1.53 10.77 -4.74
N GLN A 27 1.49 9.50 -5.17
CA GLN A 27 0.89 9.15 -6.46
C GLN A 27 -0.59 9.52 -6.52
N SER A 28 -1.35 9.27 -5.46
CA SER A 28 -2.76 9.68 -5.36
C SER A 28 -2.95 11.20 -5.38
N LEU A 29 -2.06 11.96 -4.75
CA LEU A 29 -2.09 13.43 -4.85
C LEU A 29 -1.84 13.91 -6.28
N ILE A 30 -0.84 13.35 -6.96
CA ILE A 30 -0.54 13.68 -8.36
C ILE A 30 -1.70 13.32 -9.29
N GLU A 31 -2.32 12.15 -9.09
CA GLU A 31 -3.53 11.75 -9.83
C GLU A 31 -4.68 12.73 -9.58
N THR A 32 -4.93 13.10 -8.33
CA THR A 32 -5.97 14.07 -7.97
C THR A 32 -5.73 15.42 -8.63
N MET A 33 -4.52 15.96 -8.58
CA MET A 33 -4.17 17.23 -9.25
C MET A 33 -4.45 17.16 -10.76
N LYS A 34 -4.04 16.07 -11.42
CA LYS A 34 -4.27 15.87 -12.85
C LYS A 34 -5.75 15.80 -13.17
N ASP A 35 -6.52 15.05 -12.39
CA ASP A 35 -7.95 14.89 -12.58
C ASP A 35 -8.69 16.21 -12.36
N THR A 36 -8.34 16.98 -11.33
CA THR A 36 -8.91 18.30 -11.05
C THR A 36 -8.62 19.29 -12.17
N VAL A 37 -7.37 19.37 -12.64
CA VAL A 37 -6.99 20.26 -13.75
C VAL A 37 -7.71 19.84 -15.04
N LYS A 38 -7.76 18.54 -15.32
CA LYS A 38 -8.47 18.01 -16.49
C LYS A 38 -9.95 18.37 -16.44
N CYS A 39 -10.61 18.18 -15.30
CA CYS A 39 -12.01 18.53 -15.10
C CYS A 39 -12.25 20.03 -15.29
N ALA A 40 -11.35 20.89 -14.79
CA ALA A 40 -11.46 22.34 -14.99
C ALA A 40 -11.37 22.73 -16.48
N ILE A 41 -10.45 22.11 -17.23
CA ILE A 41 -10.32 22.34 -18.68
C ILE A 41 -11.56 21.87 -19.44
N GLU A 42 -12.07 20.67 -19.13
CA GLU A 42 -13.26 20.11 -19.75
C GLU A 42 -14.50 20.98 -19.48
N LEU A 43 -14.68 21.41 -18.23
CA LEU A 43 -15.77 22.29 -17.83
C LEU A 43 -15.69 23.65 -18.56
N GLN A 44 -14.49 24.22 -18.68
CA GLN A 44 -14.33 25.48 -19.42
C GLN A 44 -14.62 25.31 -20.92
N ALA A 45 -14.28 24.18 -21.52
CA ALA A 45 -14.65 23.88 -22.90
C ALA A 45 -16.17 23.77 -23.07
N GLU A 46 -16.87 23.12 -22.14
CA GLU A 46 -18.34 23.03 -22.13
C GLU A 46 -19.03 24.39 -21.95
N CYS A 47 -18.50 25.24 -21.07
CA CYS A 47 -18.97 26.62 -20.90
C CYS A 47 -18.76 27.47 -22.15
N ASN A 48 -17.64 27.32 -22.85
CA ASN A 48 -17.37 28.06 -24.09
C ASN A 48 -18.24 27.60 -25.27
N ASN A 49 -18.62 26.33 -25.30
CA ASN A 49 -19.52 25.77 -26.31
C ASN A 49 -21.00 26.06 -26.02
N SER A 50 -21.31 26.45 -24.78
CA SER A 50 -22.66 26.82 -24.36
C SER A 50 -22.86 28.34 -24.44
N GLN A 51 -24.01 28.78 -24.93
CA GLN A 51 -24.33 30.22 -25.06
C GLN A 51 -24.47 30.93 -23.69
N THR A 52 -24.61 30.18 -22.59
CA THR A 52 -24.87 30.72 -21.25
C THR A 52 -23.99 30.03 -20.21
N ILE A 53 -23.16 30.80 -19.50
CA ILE A 53 -22.43 30.33 -18.32
C ILE A 53 -23.36 30.42 -17.12
N THR A 54 -23.58 29.31 -16.41
CA THR A 54 -24.44 29.31 -15.23
C THR A 54 -23.65 29.66 -13.97
N GLN A 55 -24.32 30.22 -12.96
CA GLN A 55 -23.68 30.47 -11.66
C GLN A 55 -23.16 29.17 -11.02
N ALA A 56 -23.82 28.04 -11.28
CA ALA A 56 -23.38 26.73 -10.81
C ALA A 56 -22.02 26.32 -11.39
N ASP A 57 -21.73 26.68 -12.64
CA ASP A 57 -20.44 26.39 -13.29
C ASP A 57 -19.31 27.19 -12.66
N VAL A 58 -19.59 28.44 -12.28
CA VAL A 58 -18.66 29.33 -11.56
C VAL A 58 -18.34 28.76 -10.18
N ASP A 59 -19.38 28.35 -9.44
CA ASP A 59 -19.20 27.76 -8.11
C ASP A 59 -18.44 26.42 -8.18
N LEU A 60 -18.69 25.62 -9.22
CA LEU A 60 -17.95 24.40 -9.49
C LEU A 60 -16.47 24.68 -9.81
N HIS A 61 -16.18 25.68 -10.64
CA HIS A 61 -14.81 26.13 -10.93
C HIS A 61 -14.07 26.53 -9.64
N HIS A 62 -14.69 27.35 -8.79
CA HIS A 62 -14.10 27.79 -7.54
C HIS A 62 -13.78 26.60 -6.62
N ARG A 63 -14.69 25.62 -6.52
CA ARG A 63 -14.43 24.39 -5.76
C ARG A 63 -13.28 23.56 -6.31
N LEU A 64 -13.17 23.45 -7.65
CA LEU A 64 -12.04 22.74 -8.27
C LEU A 64 -10.71 23.43 -7.98
N GLN A 65 -10.68 24.76 -7.98
CA GLN A 65 -9.49 25.54 -7.60
C GLN A 65 -9.10 25.26 -6.15
N LEU A 66 -10.05 25.33 -5.20
CA LEU A 66 -9.77 25.02 -3.80
C LEU A 66 -9.25 23.59 -3.60
N GLN A 67 -9.78 22.62 -4.35
CA GLN A 67 -9.31 21.24 -4.31
C GLN A 67 -7.87 21.12 -4.83
N LEU A 68 -7.55 21.81 -5.92
CA LEU A 68 -6.21 21.83 -6.49
C LEU A 68 -5.21 22.46 -5.51
N ASP A 69 -5.55 23.60 -4.92
CA ASP A 69 -4.72 24.30 -3.94
C ASP A 69 -4.48 23.42 -2.70
N ALA A 70 -5.52 22.79 -2.18
CA ALA A 70 -5.40 21.86 -1.06
C ALA A 70 -4.45 20.70 -1.39
N ALA A 71 -4.56 20.10 -2.58
CA ALA A 71 -3.67 19.03 -3.01
C ALA A 71 -2.21 19.50 -3.16
N ILE A 72 -1.99 20.70 -3.70
CA ILE A 72 -0.65 21.30 -3.88
C ILE A 72 -0.01 21.57 -2.52
N LEU A 73 -0.75 22.13 -1.57
CA LEU A 73 -0.28 22.38 -0.22
C LEU A 73 0.04 21.08 0.51
N GLU A 74 -0.81 20.07 0.40
CA GLU A 74 -0.53 18.76 1.00
C GLU A 74 0.74 18.12 0.40
N PHE A 75 0.93 18.24 -0.92
CA PHE A 75 2.15 17.77 -1.58
C PHE A 75 3.38 18.52 -1.06
N HIS A 76 3.30 19.85 -0.95
CA HIS A 76 4.38 20.68 -0.40
C HIS A 76 4.73 20.27 1.03
N ASP A 77 3.73 20.06 1.88
CA ASP A 77 3.94 19.69 3.28
C ASP A 77 4.75 18.41 3.43
N VAL A 78 4.48 17.39 2.58
CA VAL A 78 5.21 16.13 2.65
C VAL A 78 6.73 16.31 2.40
N PHE A 79 7.13 17.22 1.53
CA PHE A 79 8.54 17.39 1.17
C PHE A 79 9.28 18.43 2.02
N PHE A 80 8.59 19.51 2.38
CA PHE A 80 9.20 20.70 2.96
C PHE A 80 8.88 20.89 4.44
N THR A 81 7.67 20.53 4.87
CA THR A 81 7.21 20.73 6.26
C THR A 81 7.56 19.52 7.13
N LEU A 82 7.40 18.28 6.62
CA LEU A 82 7.65 17.07 7.39
C LEU A 82 9.14 16.83 7.70
N SER A 83 9.40 16.37 8.92
CA SER A 83 10.72 15.91 9.36
C SER A 83 11.18 14.67 8.57
N VAL A 84 12.48 14.34 8.66
CA VAL A 84 13.01 13.13 8.01
C VAL A 84 12.40 11.86 8.62
N CYS A 85 12.13 11.87 9.92
CA CYS A 85 11.51 10.75 10.63
C CYS A 85 10.10 10.46 10.11
N GLU A 86 9.27 11.50 9.95
CA GLU A 86 7.90 11.36 9.44
C GLU A 86 7.89 10.89 7.99
N ARG A 87 8.78 11.43 7.15
CA ARG A 87 8.97 10.97 5.77
C ARG A 87 9.37 9.49 5.70
N MET A 88 10.25 9.04 6.60
CA MET A 88 10.61 7.63 6.71
C MET A 88 9.44 6.77 7.19
N ASN A 89 8.59 7.28 8.07
CA ASN A 89 7.38 6.59 8.51
C ASN A 89 6.37 6.40 7.36
N ILE A 90 6.19 7.41 6.50
CA ILE A 90 5.39 7.28 5.28
C ILE A 90 5.92 6.12 4.41
N ILE A 91 7.24 6.03 4.27
CA ILE A 91 7.88 4.96 3.51
C ILE A 91 7.68 3.59 4.16
N SER A 92 7.84 3.45 5.48
CA SER A 92 7.64 2.16 6.16
C SER A 92 6.20 1.66 6.01
N THR A 93 5.22 2.54 6.26
CA THR A 93 3.79 2.19 6.08
C THR A 93 3.47 1.85 4.62
N ASP A 94 4.06 2.53 3.63
CA ASP A 94 3.90 2.19 2.21
C ASP A 94 4.43 0.78 1.90
N ARG A 95 5.57 0.38 2.50
CA ARG A 95 6.11 -0.98 2.34
C ARG A 95 5.19 -2.03 2.94
N GLU A 96 4.63 -1.78 4.12
CA GLU A 96 3.66 -2.69 4.76
C GLU A 96 2.39 -2.82 3.93
N LYS A 97 1.82 -1.71 3.46
CA LYS A 97 0.66 -1.74 2.56
C LYS A 97 0.94 -2.58 1.32
N LEU A 98 2.15 -2.50 0.81
CA LEU A 98 2.53 -3.26 -0.36
C LEU A 98 2.72 -4.75 -0.08
N THR A 99 3.37 -5.13 1.02
CA THR A 99 3.51 -6.53 1.41
C THR A 99 2.12 -7.16 1.62
N HIS A 100 1.20 -6.45 2.26
CA HIS A 100 -0.18 -6.89 2.40
C HIS A 100 -0.90 -7.08 1.05
N ARG A 101 -0.71 -6.18 0.08
CA ARG A 101 -1.26 -6.35 -1.28
C ARG A 101 -0.67 -7.56 -1.98
N LEU A 102 0.64 -7.76 -1.89
CA LEU A 102 1.33 -8.91 -2.47
C LEU A 102 0.80 -10.23 -1.91
N LEU A 103 0.69 -10.32 -0.59
CA LEU A 103 0.14 -11.51 0.09
C LEU A 103 -1.30 -11.81 -0.37
N ARG A 104 -2.15 -10.78 -0.49
CA ARG A 104 -3.51 -10.93 -1.03
C ARG A 104 -3.50 -11.39 -2.49
N THR A 105 -2.64 -10.81 -3.34
CA THR A 105 -2.56 -11.22 -4.76
C THR A 105 -2.02 -12.64 -4.95
N ASN A 106 -1.10 -13.09 -4.09
CA ASN A 106 -0.61 -14.47 -4.11
C ASN A 106 -1.66 -15.44 -3.61
N SER A 107 -2.49 -15.05 -2.62
CA SER A 107 -3.66 -15.83 -2.21
C SER A 107 -4.70 -15.97 -3.32
N VAL A 108 -4.87 -14.96 -4.19
CA VAL A 108 -5.75 -15.04 -5.37
C VAL A 108 -5.16 -15.95 -6.47
N ARG A 109 -3.84 -16.17 -6.47
CA ARG A 109 -3.16 -17.14 -7.35
C ARG A 109 -3.03 -18.53 -6.72
N ALA A 110 -3.54 -18.74 -5.52
CA ALA A 110 -3.69 -20.09 -5.00
C ALA A 110 -4.63 -20.87 -5.94
N PRO A 111 -4.39 -22.18 -6.17
CA PRO A 111 -5.32 -22.98 -6.97
C PRO A 111 -6.72 -22.81 -6.39
N LEU A 112 -7.66 -22.44 -7.26
CA LEU A 112 -9.06 -22.24 -6.87
C LEU A 112 -9.53 -23.47 -6.10
N SER A 113 -10.30 -23.27 -5.02
CA SER A 113 -10.90 -24.39 -4.30
C SER A 113 -11.66 -25.28 -5.27
N ALA A 114 -11.64 -26.59 -5.05
CA ALA A 114 -12.35 -27.56 -5.90
C ALA A 114 -13.83 -27.20 -6.11
N ALA A 115 -14.45 -26.55 -5.11
CA ALA A 115 -15.82 -26.02 -5.20
C ALA A 115 -15.95 -24.89 -6.23
N THR A 116 -15.00 -23.94 -6.24
CA THR A 116 -14.96 -22.81 -7.18
C THR A 116 -14.65 -23.28 -8.60
N GLN A 117 -13.73 -24.24 -8.77
CA GLN A 117 -13.41 -24.83 -10.07
C GLN A 117 -14.62 -25.56 -10.68
N LYS A 118 -15.35 -26.35 -9.88
CA LYS A 118 -16.63 -26.96 -10.31
C LYS A 118 -17.70 -25.92 -10.66
N SER A 119 -17.75 -24.79 -9.93
CA SER A 119 -18.67 -23.70 -10.25
C SER A 119 -18.33 -23.01 -11.58
N LEU A 120 -17.05 -22.80 -11.88
CA LEU A 120 -16.61 -22.25 -13.16
C LEU A 120 -16.88 -23.20 -14.33
N GLN A 121 -16.65 -24.50 -14.15
CA GLN A 121 -16.97 -25.51 -15.16
C GLN A 121 -18.47 -25.51 -15.50
N ARG A 122 -19.35 -25.38 -14.50
CA ARG A 122 -20.80 -25.22 -14.74
C ARG A 122 -21.14 -23.93 -15.48
N LYS A 123 -20.43 -22.83 -15.23
CA LYS A 123 -20.63 -21.57 -15.98
C LYS A 123 -20.12 -21.65 -17.42
N LEU A 124 -19.07 -22.42 -17.69
CA LEU A 124 -18.52 -22.60 -19.03
C LEU A 124 -19.40 -23.52 -19.90
N ASN A 125 -20.11 -24.46 -19.26
CA ASN A 125 -21.11 -25.30 -19.92
C ASN A 125 -22.49 -24.64 -20.06
N GLN A 126 -22.73 -23.50 -19.42
CA GLN A 126 -23.90 -22.67 -19.65
C GLN A 126 -23.56 -21.70 -20.78
N GLY A 127 -24.28 -21.81 -21.90
CA GLY A 127 -23.98 -21.11 -23.16
C GLY A 127 -23.88 -19.55 -23.06
N PRO A 128 -23.51 -18.89 -24.17
CA PRO A 128 -22.95 -17.53 -24.22
C PRO A 128 -23.86 -16.36 -23.78
N HIS A 129 -25.06 -16.61 -23.24
CA HIS A 129 -26.05 -15.57 -22.95
C HIS A 129 -25.77 -14.70 -21.71
N SER A 130 -24.63 -14.85 -21.01
CA SER A 130 -24.38 -14.12 -19.76
C SER A 130 -22.94 -13.57 -19.59
N ALA A 131 -22.12 -13.56 -20.65
CA ALA A 131 -20.73 -13.09 -20.60
C ALA A 131 -20.55 -11.56 -20.73
N SER A 132 -21.61 -10.78 -20.93
CA SER A 132 -21.55 -9.35 -21.28
C SER A 132 -21.37 -8.36 -20.11
N TYR A 133 -21.29 -8.80 -18.86
CA TYR A 133 -21.31 -7.89 -17.69
C TYR A 133 -20.18 -8.08 -16.68
N LEU A 134 -19.01 -8.61 -17.07
CA LEU A 134 -17.86 -8.60 -16.16
C LEU A 134 -17.16 -7.23 -16.24
N PRO A 135 -17.16 -6.42 -15.15
CA PRO A 135 -16.36 -5.22 -15.10
C PRO A 135 -14.89 -5.65 -15.14
N SER A 136 -14.14 -5.14 -16.11
CA SER A 136 -12.68 -5.23 -16.09
C SER A 136 -12.19 -4.43 -14.88
N CYS A 137 -12.00 -5.11 -13.75
CA CYS A 137 -11.56 -4.47 -12.52
C CYS A 137 -10.18 -3.84 -12.78
N ARG A 138 -10.17 -2.51 -12.93
CA ARG A 138 -8.99 -1.64 -12.99
C ARG A 138 -8.00 -2.04 -11.89
N SER A 139 -6.96 -2.78 -12.26
CA SER A 139 -5.87 -3.14 -11.35
C SER A 139 -4.55 -3.29 -12.11
N SER A 140 -4.40 -2.58 -13.23
CA SER A 140 -3.12 -2.52 -13.94
C SER A 140 -2.12 -1.60 -13.22
N ASN A 141 -2.56 -0.45 -12.67
CA ASN A 141 -1.66 0.45 -11.92
C ASN A 141 -1.12 -0.20 -10.63
N SER A 142 -1.99 -0.84 -9.84
CA SER A 142 -1.58 -1.54 -8.60
C SER A 142 -0.57 -2.66 -8.89
N ARG A 143 -0.79 -3.46 -9.94
CA ARG A 143 0.16 -4.52 -10.34
C ARG A 143 1.49 -3.98 -10.85
N ASN A 144 1.50 -2.87 -11.60
CA ASN A 144 2.72 -2.27 -12.12
C ASN A 144 3.55 -1.63 -11.02
N TYR A 145 2.91 -0.92 -10.07
CA TYR A 145 3.57 -0.35 -8.89
C TYR A 145 4.22 -1.43 -8.02
N VAL A 146 3.48 -2.52 -7.76
CA VAL A 146 3.98 -3.68 -7.01
C VAL A 146 5.19 -4.33 -7.68
N LYS A 147 5.14 -4.55 -9.00
CA LYS A 147 6.27 -5.11 -9.75
C LYS A 147 7.50 -4.19 -9.71
N ALA A 148 7.30 -2.89 -9.91
CA ALA A 148 8.37 -1.90 -9.87
C ALA A 148 9.04 -1.84 -8.48
N TRP A 149 8.26 -1.98 -7.41
CA TRP A 149 8.80 -2.03 -6.05
C TRP A 149 9.61 -3.30 -5.78
N VAL A 150 9.11 -4.48 -6.20
CA VAL A 150 9.85 -5.75 -6.06
C VAL A 150 11.20 -5.68 -6.77
N GLN A 151 11.26 -4.97 -7.90
CA GLN A 151 12.50 -4.77 -8.65
C GLN A 151 13.45 -3.76 -8.00
N GLU A 152 12.91 -2.67 -7.41
CA GLU A 152 13.69 -1.69 -6.64
C GLU A 152 14.28 -2.29 -5.36
N GLU A 153 13.50 -3.09 -4.61
CA GLU A 153 13.95 -3.77 -3.38
C GLU A 153 15.11 -4.74 -3.67
N LYS A 154 15.05 -5.45 -4.81
CA LYS A 154 16.16 -6.29 -5.29
C LYS A 154 17.38 -5.45 -5.63
N ARG A 155 17.21 -4.32 -6.32
CA ARG A 155 18.31 -3.43 -6.71
C ARG A 155 18.99 -2.77 -5.51
N THR A 156 18.24 -2.39 -4.46
CA THR A 156 18.81 -1.87 -3.21
C THR A 156 19.56 -2.94 -2.41
N ARG A 157 19.12 -4.21 -2.46
CA ARG A 157 19.83 -5.34 -1.85
C ARG A 157 21.08 -5.76 -2.63
N THR A 158 21.11 -5.60 -3.95
CA THR A 158 22.28 -5.95 -4.77
C THR A 158 23.31 -4.82 -4.86
N ASN A 159 22.90 -3.55 -4.70
CA ASN A 159 23.80 -2.40 -4.69
C ASN A 159 24.46 -2.12 -3.33
N SER A 160 24.16 -2.90 -2.29
CA SER A 160 24.99 -2.94 -1.09
C SER A 160 26.28 -3.72 -1.37
N LEU A 161 27.15 -3.17 -2.24
CA LEU A 161 28.58 -3.48 -2.13
C LEU A 161 28.98 -3.05 -0.71
N CYS A 162 29.54 -3.99 0.04
CA CYS A 162 29.75 -3.97 1.50
C CYS A 162 28.53 -4.40 2.34
N SER A 163 28.03 -5.61 2.09
CA SER A 163 27.56 -6.47 3.17
C SER A 163 28.12 -7.86 2.91
N ALA A 164 29.33 -8.10 3.41
CA ALA A 164 29.76 -9.47 3.67
C ALA A 164 28.64 -10.16 4.46
N PRO A 165 28.35 -11.46 4.22
CA PRO A 165 27.34 -12.16 4.98
C PRO A 165 27.80 -12.11 6.44
N VAL A 166 27.09 -11.34 7.27
CA VAL A 166 27.21 -11.50 8.72
C VAL A 166 26.77 -12.93 8.98
N SER A 167 27.81 -13.70 9.25
CA SER A 167 27.86 -15.14 9.31
C SER A 167 26.62 -15.71 10.02
N ALA A 168 26.15 -16.85 9.52
CA ALA A 168 25.28 -17.81 10.19
C ALA A 168 25.73 -18.22 11.62
N ARG A 169 26.78 -17.60 12.18
CA ARG A 169 27.25 -17.70 13.56
C ARG A 169 26.40 -16.92 14.58
N GLU A 170 25.74 -15.81 14.21
CA GLU A 170 24.91 -15.06 15.18
C GLU A 170 23.58 -15.75 15.51
N CYS A 171 23.03 -16.53 14.58
CA CYS A 171 21.82 -17.32 14.83
C CYS A 171 22.08 -18.46 15.85
N ARG A 172 23.32 -18.97 15.92
CA ARG A 172 23.68 -20.04 16.85
C ARG A 172 23.88 -19.55 18.29
N MET A 173 24.24 -18.28 18.52
CA MET A 173 24.36 -17.73 19.89
C MET A 173 23.00 -17.45 20.56
N ARG A 174 21.96 -17.08 19.81
CA ARG A 174 20.61 -16.89 20.36
C ARG A 174 19.88 -18.18 20.72
N GLU A 175 20.37 -19.31 20.23
CA GLU A 175 19.78 -20.63 20.49
C GLU A 175 20.43 -21.32 21.71
N MET A 176 21.69 -21.01 22.01
CA MET A 176 22.37 -21.50 23.22
C MET A 176 21.96 -20.76 24.50
N ALA A 177 21.49 -19.51 24.41
CA ALA A 177 21.03 -18.75 25.58
C ALA A 177 19.64 -19.17 26.12
N ARG A 178 19.00 -20.21 25.56
CA ARG A 178 17.73 -20.77 26.05
C ARG A 178 17.88 -22.04 26.89
N HIS A 179 19.10 -22.50 27.16
CA HIS A 179 19.35 -23.77 27.87
C HIS A 179 20.12 -23.64 29.18
N SER A 180 19.92 -22.55 29.93
CA SER A 180 20.50 -22.45 31.28
C SER A 180 19.63 -21.64 32.22
N PHE A 181 18.49 -22.20 32.63
CA PHE A 181 17.89 -21.86 33.93
C PHE A 181 17.21 -23.12 34.53
N PRO A 182 17.46 -23.48 35.80
CA PRO A 182 17.04 -24.76 36.35
C PRO A 182 15.55 -24.76 36.75
N GLN A 183 14.97 -25.94 36.63
CA GLN A 183 13.65 -26.30 37.17
C GLN A 183 13.66 -26.25 38.70
N SER A 184 12.61 -25.69 39.32
CA SER A 184 12.17 -26.18 40.63
C SER A 184 10.67 -25.99 40.86
N MET A 185 10.03 -27.13 41.13
CA MET A 185 8.88 -27.44 41.99
C MET A 185 7.45 -26.98 41.64
N HIS A 186 6.65 -28.01 41.29
CA HIS A 186 5.20 -28.17 41.48
C HIS A 186 4.79 -28.01 42.96
N PRO A 187 3.54 -27.60 43.26
CA PRO A 187 2.47 -28.57 43.60
C PRO A 187 1.06 -28.15 43.09
N SER A 188 0.26 -29.00 42.44
CA SER A 188 -0.73 -29.96 43.00
C SER A 188 -2.19 -29.45 42.95
N HIS A 189 -2.98 -30.13 42.12
CA HIS A 189 -4.42 -30.44 42.25
C HIS A 189 -5.44 -29.38 42.73
N MET A 190 -6.44 -29.08 41.89
CA MET A 190 -7.84 -29.36 42.21
C MET A 190 -8.71 -29.37 40.95
N ARG A 191 -9.42 -30.49 40.71
CA ARG A 191 -10.55 -30.56 39.76
C ARG A 191 -11.73 -29.79 40.32
N ARG A 192 -12.49 -29.09 39.47
CA ARG A 192 -13.94 -28.95 39.62
C ARG A 192 -14.61 -28.93 38.25
N SER A 193 -15.56 -29.86 38.12
CA SER A 193 -16.50 -30.01 37.01
C SER A 193 -17.71 -29.07 37.17
N ALA A 194 -18.56 -29.08 36.12
CA ALA A 194 -19.91 -28.49 36.02
C ALA A 194 -19.92 -26.98 35.66
N SER A 195 -20.83 -26.43 34.85
CA SER A 195 -22.00 -26.93 34.11
C SER A 195 -22.34 -25.92 32.99
N ILE A 196 -22.77 -26.44 31.84
CA ILE A 196 -23.92 -26.03 31.02
C ILE A 196 -24.67 -24.77 31.51
N GLU A 197 -24.80 -23.72 30.68
CA GLU A 197 -26.09 -23.14 30.19
C GLU A 197 -25.87 -21.82 29.40
N SER A 198 -26.51 -21.73 28.23
CA SER A 198 -27.17 -20.58 27.51
C SER A 198 -26.73 -19.12 27.76
N THR A 199 -26.71 -18.17 26.82
CA THR A 199 -27.57 -17.90 25.65
C THR A 199 -26.88 -16.87 24.74
N ARG A 200 -26.84 -17.06 23.43
CA ARG A 200 -26.48 -16.01 22.45
C ARG A 200 -27.74 -15.18 22.12
N LYS A 201 -27.69 -13.87 22.32
CA LYS A 201 -28.72 -12.92 21.84
C LYS A 201 -28.43 -12.51 20.39
N PRO A 202 -29.46 -12.40 19.53
CA PRO A 202 -29.33 -11.80 18.20
C PRO A 202 -29.51 -10.28 18.26
N TRP A 203 -28.78 -9.57 17.40
CA TRP A 203 -28.91 -8.13 17.18
C TRP A 203 -30.15 -7.85 16.32
N ARG A 204 -30.94 -6.85 16.72
CA ARG A 204 -31.95 -6.19 15.88
C ARG A 204 -31.30 -5.05 15.11
#